data_AF-A0A0E2NLU4-F1
#
_entry.id   AF-A0A0E2NLU4-F1
#
_cell.length_a   1.000
_cell.length_b   1.000
_cell.length_c   1.000
_cell.angle_alpha   90.00
_cell.angle_beta   90.00
_cell.angle_gamma   90.00
#
_symmetry.space_group_name_H-M   'P 1'
#
loop_
_entity.id
_entity.type
_entity.pdbx_description
1 polymer ?
#
loop_
_entity_poly.entity_id
_entity_poly.type
_entity_poly.pdbx_seq_one_letter_code
_entity_poly.pdbx_strand_id
1 'polypeptide(L)'
;MLGDCVDLGREVDGCIEFVRHVAMDDGIQLLELARNASQMFTRQAPNEKKRLLNLVLSNCEWNRGEVRAVFRQPFDLLAETAASAAAAQARGDVSLTMHPIWLGFLEAFRIFWIPPQP
;
A
#
# COMPACT_ATOMS: atom_id res chain seq x y z
N MET A 1 -16.12 -14.81 43.82
CA MET A 1 -15.72 -13.39 44.00
C MET A 1 -14.33 -13.13 43.46
N LEU A 2 -13.23 -13.65 44.04
CA LEU A 2 -11.88 -13.47 43.45
C LEU A 2 -11.60 -14.37 42.23
N GLY A 3 -12.13 -15.59 42.21
CA GLY A 3 -11.93 -16.54 41.10
C GLY A 3 -12.54 -16.06 39.77
N ASP A 4 -13.69 -15.40 39.83
CA ASP A 4 -14.42 -14.91 38.65
C ASP A 4 -13.68 -13.75 37.96
N CYS A 5 -12.90 -12.95 38.72
CA CYS A 5 -12.10 -11.85 38.16
C CYS A 5 -10.82 -12.35 37.48
N VAL A 6 -10.20 -13.42 37.98
CA VAL A 6 -8.99 -14.01 37.38
C VAL A 6 -9.32 -14.73 36.07
N ASP A 7 -10.47 -15.40 36.02
CA ASP A 7 -10.94 -16.09 34.81
C ASP A 7 -11.31 -15.08 33.71
N LEU A 8 -12.00 -14.00 34.07
CA LEU A 8 -12.31 -12.90 33.16
C LEU A 8 -11.03 -12.20 32.65
N GLY A 9 -10.01 -12.05 33.50
CA GLY A 9 -8.70 -11.51 33.10
C GLY A 9 -7.99 -12.40 32.08
N ARG A 10 -8.01 -13.72 32.27
CA ARG A 10 -7.46 -14.69 31.30
C ARG A 10 -8.21 -14.71 29.98
N GLU A 11 -9.53 -14.56 30.02
CA GLU A 11 -10.36 -14.52 28.82
C GLU A 11 -10.11 -13.25 28.00
N VAL A 12 -9.99 -12.10 28.66
CA VAL A 12 -9.65 -10.82 28.01
C VAL A 12 -8.24 -10.84 27.40
N ASP A 13 -7.24 -11.39 28.11
CA ASP A 13 -5.88 -11.54 27.55
C ASP A 13 -5.85 -12.47 26.33
N GLY A 14 -6.62 -13.57 26.37
CA GLY A 14 -6.79 -14.47 25.23
C GLY A 14 -7.43 -13.77 24.03
N CYS A 15 -8.45 -12.93 24.26
CA CYS A 15 -9.05 -12.10 23.20
C CYS A 15 -8.05 -11.09 22.62
N ILE A 16 -7.23 -10.44 23.44
CA ILE A 16 -6.23 -9.47 22.97
C ILE A 16 -5.19 -10.15 22.08
N GLU A 17 -4.69 -11.32 22.48
CA GLU A 17 -3.71 -12.07 21.69
C GLU A 17 -4.32 -12.58 20.38
N PHE A 18 -5.55 -13.08 20.42
CA PHE A 18 -6.29 -13.50 19.23
C PHE A 18 -6.51 -12.35 18.24
N VAL A 19 -7.00 -11.20 18.72
CA VAL A 19 -7.21 -10.01 17.87
C VAL A 19 -5.90 -9.51 17.29
N ARG A 20 -4.80 -9.55 18.06
CA ARG A 20 -3.48 -9.18 17.55
C ARG A 20 -3.03 -10.10 16.42
N HIS A 21 -3.20 -11.41 16.57
CA HIS A 21 -2.83 -12.38 15.53
C HIS A 21 -3.68 -12.21 14.28
N VAL A 22 -5.00 -12.09 14.43
CA VAL A 22 -5.93 -11.86 13.30
C VAL A 22 -5.60 -10.54 12.59
N ALA A 23 -5.35 -9.46 13.33
CA ALA A 23 -4.95 -8.19 12.73
C ALA A 23 -3.60 -8.26 12.00
N MET A 24 -2.67 -9.09 12.48
CA MET A 24 -1.39 -9.33 11.81
C MET A 24 -1.58 -10.11 10.51
N ASP A 25 -2.35 -11.19 10.52
CA ASP A 25 -2.61 -12.00 9.32
C ASP A 25 -3.41 -11.22 8.27
N ASP A 26 -4.43 -10.46 8.68
CA ASP A 26 -5.19 -9.58 7.79
C ASP A 26 -4.29 -8.48 7.23
N GLY A 27 -3.36 -7.96 8.04
CA GLY A 27 -2.34 -7.01 7.61
C GLY A 27 -1.41 -7.57 6.55
N ILE A 28 -0.96 -8.82 6.70
CA ILE A 28 -0.12 -9.52 5.71
C ILE A 28 -0.90 -9.70 4.41
N GLN A 29 -2.14 -10.19 4.47
CA GLN A 29 -2.99 -10.37 3.30
C GLN A 29 -3.26 -9.05 2.57
N LEU A 30 -3.47 -7.95 3.31
CA LEU A 30 -3.65 -6.62 2.74
C LEU A 30 -2.39 -6.14 2.01
N LEU A 31 -1.21 -6.36 2.59
CA LEU A 31 0.07 -6.02 1.97
C LEU A 31 0.35 -6.87 0.73
N GLU A 32 0.04 -8.17 0.77
CA GLU A 32 0.15 -9.04 -0.39
C GLU A 32 -0.80 -8.63 -1.51
N LEU A 33 -2.03 -8.23 -1.18
CA LEU A 33 -2.99 -7.70 -2.15
C LEU A 33 -2.46 -6.42 -2.78
N ALA A 34 -2.00 -5.46 -1.98
CA ALA A 34 -1.42 -4.21 -2.46
C ALA A 34 -0.18 -4.46 -3.35
N ARG A 35 0.66 -5.43 -2.96
CA ARG A 35 1.84 -5.85 -3.73
C ARG A 35 1.47 -6.36 -5.12
N ASN A 36 0.41 -7.17 -5.21
CA ASN A 36 0.00 -7.80 -6.45
C ASN A 36 -1.00 -6.95 -7.26
N ALA A 37 -1.55 -5.87 -6.70
CA ALA A 37 -2.62 -5.08 -7.30
C ALA A 37 -2.29 -4.57 -8.71
N SER A 38 -1.05 -4.12 -8.96
CA SER A 38 -0.63 -3.64 -10.28
C SER A 38 -0.63 -4.74 -11.35
N GLN A 39 -0.15 -5.93 -10.98
CA GLN A 39 -0.14 -7.10 -11.86
C GLN A 39 -1.57 -7.60 -12.11
N MET A 40 -2.39 -7.66 -11.05
CA MET A 40 -3.80 -8.03 -11.15
C MET A 40 -4.56 -7.07 -12.06
N PHE A 41 -4.31 -5.76 -11.93
CA PHE A 41 -4.91 -4.73 -12.78
C PHE A 41 -4.59 -4.96 -14.26
N THR A 42 -3.32 -5.28 -14.60
CA THR A 42 -2.90 -5.54 -15.98
C THR A 42 -3.66 -6.70 -16.64
N ARG A 43 -4.07 -7.71 -15.86
CA ARG A 43 -4.81 -8.88 -16.33
C ARG A 43 -6.33 -8.65 -16.49
N GLN A 44 -6.86 -7.56 -15.92
CA GLN A 44 -8.29 -7.27 -16.00
C GLN A 44 -8.75 -6.92 -17.43
N ALA A 45 -10.01 -7.25 -17.74
CA ALA A 45 -10.64 -6.84 -18.99
C ALA A 45 -10.73 -5.30 -19.09
N PRO A 46 -10.76 -4.71 -20.30
CA PRO A 46 -10.74 -3.25 -20.49
C PRO A 46 -11.84 -2.51 -19.70
N ASN A 47 -13.04 -3.08 -19.64
CA ASN A 47 -14.17 -2.49 -18.90
C ASN A 47 -13.90 -2.45 -17.39
N GLU A 48 -13.31 -3.51 -16.83
CA GLU A 48 -13.00 -3.57 -15.41
C GLU A 48 -11.80 -2.66 -15.07
N LYS A 49 -10.79 -2.58 -15.94
CA LYS A 49 -9.72 -1.57 -15.81
C LYS A 49 -10.29 -0.16 -15.73
N LYS A 50 -11.22 0.18 -16.63
CA LYS A 50 -11.89 1.48 -16.62
C LYS A 50 -12.68 1.70 -15.33
N ARG A 51 -13.39 0.68 -14.83
CA ARG A 51 -14.12 0.75 -13.57
C ARG A 51 -13.17 0.99 -12.38
N LEU A 52 -12.06 0.27 -12.31
CA LEU A 52 -11.05 0.44 -11.25
C LEU A 52 -10.39 1.82 -11.31
N LEU A 53 -10.01 2.30 -12.51
CA LEU A 53 -9.51 3.66 -12.68
C LEU A 53 -10.55 4.71 -12.26
N ASN A 54 -11.83 4.46 -12.54
CA ASN A 54 -12.94 5.29 -12.09
C ASN A 54 -13.21 5.23 -10.59
N LEU A 55 -12.54 4.37 -9.81
CA LEU A 55 -12.56 4.47 -8.34
C LEU A 55 -11.46 5.41 -7.86
N VAL A 56 -10.26 5.27 -8.44
CA VAL A 56 -9.03 5.91 -7.97
C VAL A 56 -8.85 7.33 -8.52
N LEU A 57 -9.26 7.59 -9.75
CA LEU A 57 -9.02 8.85 -10.45
C LEU A 57 -10.29 9.68 -10.62
N SER A 58 -10.22 10.96 -10.28
CA SER A 58 -11.28 11.93 -10.56
C SER A 58 -11.22 12.41 -12.01
N ASN A 59 -10.02 12.58 -12.54
CA ASN A 59 -9.77 13.02 -13.91
C ASN A 59 -8.45 12.43 -14.44
N CYS A 60 -8.34 12.32 -15.76
CA CYS A 60 -7.12 11.95 -16.45
C CYS A 60 -7.10 12.69 -17.79
N GLU A 61 -6.07 13.51 -18.00
CA GLU A 61 -5.89 14.29 -19.22
C GLU A 61 -4.55 13.97 -19.89
N TRP A 62 -4.56 13.96 -21.22
CA TRP A 62 -3.33 13.91 -22.02
C TRP A 62 -2.96 15.33 -22.39
N ASN A 63 -1.85 15.84 -21.86
CA ASN A 63 -1.40 17.21 -22.07
C ASN A 63 0.09 17.22 -22.43
N ARG A 64 0.44 17.82 -23.57
CA ARG A 64 1.83 18.02 -24.03
C ARG A 64 2.69 16.74 -24.06
N GLY A 65 2.09 15.59 -24.38
CA GLY A 65 2.80 14.32 -24.46
C GLY A 65 2.92 13.56 -23.14
N GLU A 66 2.35 14.10 -22.06
CA GLU A 66 2.30 13.47 -20.75
C GLU A 66 0.85 13.20 -20.31
N VAL A 67 0.66 12.13 -19.54
CA VAL A 67 -0.60 11.85 -18.85
C VAL A 67 -0.59 12.54 -17.50
N ARG A 68 -1.52 13.46 -17.26
CA ARG A 68 -1.81 14.00 -15.93
C ARG A 68 -3.06 13.34 -15.37
N ALA A 69 -2.89 12.64 -14.25
CA ALA A 69 -3.98 12.04 -13.50
C ALA A 69 -4.23 12.80 -12.21
N VAL A 70 -5.50 13.03 -11.86
CA VAL A 70 -5.92 13.60 -10.58
C VAL A 70 -6.56 12.49 -9.77
N PHE A 71 -6.00 12.23 -8.59
CA PHE A 71 -6.48 11.18 -7.68
C PHE A 71 -7.68 11.66 -6.88
N ARG A 72 -8.62 10.76 -6.58
CA ARG A 72 -9.68 10.99 -5.59
C ARG A 72 -9.16 10.74 -4.19
N GLN A 73 -9.79 11.37 -3.21
CA GLN A 73 -9.62 10.96 -1.82
C GLN A 73 -10.13 9.52 -1.61
N PRO A 74 -9.43 8.69 -0.81
CA PRO A 74 -8.24 9.02 0.00
C PRO A 74 -6.88 8.78 -0.70
N PHE A 75 -6.87 8.54 -2.02
CA PHE A 75 -5.67 8.16 -2.78
C PHE A 75 -4.74 9.33 -3.12
N ASP A 76 -5.22 10.57 -2.96
CA ASP A 76 -4.44 11.81 -3.10
C ASP A 76 -3.23 11.83 -2.17
N LEU A 77 -3.44 11.55 -0.88
CA LEU A 77 -2.38 11.52 0.13
C LEU A 77 -1.31 10.46 -0.17
N LEU A 78 -1.74 9.30 -0.69
CA LEU A 78 -0.82 8.23 -1.10
C LEU A 78 0.04 8.64 -2.29
N ALA A 79 -0.56 9.33 -3.27
CA ALA A 79 0.14 9.84 -4.43
C ALA A 79 1.16 10.92 -4.06
N GLU A 80 0.80 11.86 -3.17
CA GLU A 80 1.70 12.90 -2.66
C GLU A 80 2.91 12.30 -1.92
N THR A 81 2.65 11.30 -1.06
CA THR A 81 3.70 10.60 -0.31
C THR A 81 4.65 9.86 -1.24
N ALA A 82 4.11 9.13 -2.22
CA ALA A 82 4.90 8.41 -3.22
C ALA A 82 5.76 9.36 -4.09
N ALA A 83 5.18 10.49 -4.51
CA ALA A 83 5.91 11.51 -5.28
C ALA A 83 7.04 12.14 -4.47
N SER A 84 6.80 12.42 -3.19
CA SER A 84 7.80 12.97 -2.27
C SER A 84 8.96 11.99 -2.04
N ALA A 85 8.64 10.70 -1.86
CA ALA A 85 9.63 9.64 -1.72
C ALA A 85 10.49 9.47 -2.99
N ALA A 86 9.86 9.48 -4.17
CA ALA A 86 10.57 9.41 -5.45
C ALA A 86 11.50 10.62 -5.66
N ALA A 87 11.06 11.83 -5.28
CA ALA A 87 11.86 13.04 -5.37
C ALA A 87 13.06 13.03 -4.40
N ALA A 88 12.89 12.52 -3.18
CA ALA A 88 14.00 12.32 -2.24
C ALA A 88 15.03 11.33 -2.78
N GLN A 89 14.58 10.23 -3.39
CA GLN A 89 15.45 9.22 -3.99
C GLN A 89 16.26 9.77 -5.18
N ALA A 90 15.64 10.58 -6.04
CA ALA A 90 16.32 11.23 -7.16
C ALA A 90 17.43 12.21 -6.71
N ARG A 91 17.34 12.74 -5.49
CA ARG A 91 18.34 13.62 -4.89
C ARG A 91 19.48 12.87 -4.19
N GLY A 92 19.44 11.54 -4.17
CA GLY A 92 20.44 10.71 -3.50
C GLY A 92 20.37 10.75 -1.97
N ASP A 93 19.31 11.34 -1.41
CA ASP A 93 19.11 11.44 0.03
C ASP A 93 18.37 10.19 0.52
N VAL A 94 19.12 9.12 0.81
CA VAL A 94 18.59 7.94 1.50
C VAL A 94 18.72 8.16 3.01
N SER A 95 18.04 9.19 3.50
CA SER A 95 17.59 9.25 4.89
C SER A 95 16.08 9.42 4.92
N LEU A 96 15.38 8.54 4.21
CA LEU A 96 14.03 8.22 4.64
C LEU A 96 14.20 7.51 5.98
N THR A 97 13.75 8.14 7.06
CA THR A 97 13.43 7.50 8.34
C THR A 97 12.28 6.50 8.12
N MET A 98 12.48 5.55 7.21
CA MET A 98 11.58 4.47 6.88
C MET A 98 12.05 3.24 7.63
N HIS A 99 11.17 2.77 8.50
CA HIS A 99 11.37 1.55 9.26
C HIS A 99 11.75 0.40 8.30
N PRO A 100 12.78 -0.43 8.62
CA PRO A 100 13.42 -1.37 7.69
C PRO A 100 12.45 -2.33 6.98
N ILE A 101 11.29 -2.61 7.58
CA ILE A 101 10.21 -3.42 7.00
C ILE A 101 9.72 -2.87 5.67
N TRP A 102 9.64 -1.54 5.53
CA TRP A 102 9.12 -0.89 4.32
C TRP A 102 10.18 -0.73 3.23
N LEU A 103 11.47 -0.82 3.58
CA LEU A 103 12.57 -0.74 2.63
C LEU A 103 12.59 -1.97 1.70
N GLY A 104 12.40 -3.17 2.28
CA GLY A 104 12.32 -4.41 1.49
C GLY A 104 11.11 -4.44 0.55
N PHE A 105 9.99 -3.86 0.99
CA PHE A 105 8.80 -3.69 0.16
C PHE A 105 9.08 -2.76 -1.03
N LEU A 106 9.63 -1.56 -0.79
CA LEU A 106 9.91 -0.57 -1.83
C LEU A 106 11.03 -1.00 -2.80
N GLU A 107 12.06 -1.72 -2.34
CA GLU A 107 13.12 -2.25 -3.21
C GLU A 107 12.61 -3.33 -4.17
N ALA A 108 11.65 -4.16 -3.74
CA ALA A 108 10.99 -5.11 -4.63
C ALA A 108 10.21 -4.42 -5.76
N PHE A 109 9.61 -3.25 -5.50
CA PHE A 109 9.01 -2.40 -6.52
C PHE A 109 10.05 -1.72 -7.41
N ARG A 110 11.19 -1.31 -6.83
CA ARG A 110 12.29 -0.64 -7.56
C ARG A 110 12.88 -1.54 -8.65
N ILE A 111 13.11 -2.81 -8.35
CA ILE A 111 13.71 -3.76 -9.30
C ILE A 111 12.78 -4.05 -10.49
N PHE A 112 11.46 -3.96 -10.31
CA PHE A 112 10.48 -4.29 -11.34
C PHE A 112 10.15 -3.10 -12.28
N TRP A 113 10.47 -1.86 -11.90
CA TRP A 113 10.10 -0.64 -12.65
C TRP A 113 11.27 0.09 -13.31
N ILE A 114 12.52 -0.35 -13.14
CA ILE A 114 13.64 0.18 -13.93
C ILE A 114 13.55 -0.44 -15.34
N PRO A 115 13.28 0.34 -16.40
CA PRO A 115 13.42 -0.18 -17.76
C PRO A 115 14.90 -0.55 -17.98
N PRO A 116 15.21 -1.71 -18.59
CA PRO A 116 16.58 -2.01 -18.95
C PRO A 116 17.09 -0.91 -19.90
N GLN A 117 18.13 -0.19 -19.47
CA GLN A 117 18.83 0.76 -20.33
C GLN A 117 19.63 -0.02 -21.38
N PRO A 118 19.76 0.50 -22.62
CA PRO A 118 20.45 -0.17 -23.71
C PRO A 118 21.96 -0.34 -23.48
#